data_AF-A0A0F8AYE7-F1
#
_entry.id   AF-A0A0F8AYE7-F1
#
_cell.length_a   1.000
_cell.length_b   1.000
_cell.length_c   1.000
_cell.angle_alpha   90.00
_cell.angle_beta   90.00
_cell.angle_gamma   90.00
#
_symmetry.space_group_name_H-M   'P 1'
#
loop_
_entity.id
_entity.type
_entity.pdbx_description
1 polymer ?
#
loop_
_entity_poly.entity_id
_entity_poly.type
_entity_poly.pdbx_seq_one_letter_code
_entity_poly.pdbx_strand_id
1 'polypeptide(L)'
;MAPSSEPRTTRTYGVYSPNYFEGPINIDLVGFYLPTKVAQIYTADNDDEPEHGDRPSLEEIYSALCEKQGFTSDGMNWPKFDVQTNSEDDKMVGNPCGDRNLRVVDEVRLVPGDKEWDWILRTEHYQKMQQFMNKPVRQILIRCLHEKSDTGYESFANSIHFSFSPPEDTVSYTEAGPLSDG
;
A
#
# COMPACT_ATOMS: atom_id res chain seq x y z
N MET A 1 -13.27 -14.07 -30.48
CA MET A 1 -11.88 -13.70 -30.19
C MET A 1 -11.80 -13.50 -28.68
N ALA A 2 -11.26 -14.47 -27.94
CA ALA A 2 -11.15 -14.37 -26.49
C ALA A 2 -10.05 -13.36 -26.14
N PRO A 3 -10.19 -12.55 -25.08
CA PRO A 3 -9.09 -11.73 -24.62
C PRO A 3 -7.95 -12.66 -24.20
N SER A 4 -6.77 -12.44 -24.77
CA SER A 4 -5.55 -13.13 -24.37
C SER A 4 -5.32 -12.83 -22.89
N SER A 5 -5.48 -13.85 -22.05
CA SER A 5 -5.11 -13.77 -20.65
C SER A 5 -3.58 -13.78 -20.59
N GLU A 6 -2.97 -12.60 -20.71
CA GLU A 6 -1.57 -12.45 -20.31
C GLU A 6 -1.41 -13.01 -18.89
N PRO A 7 -0.38 -13.83 -18.64
CA PRO A 7 -0.17 -14.38 -17.31
C PRO A 7 0.02 -13.22 -16.34
N ARG A 8 -0.86 -13.12 -15.34
CA ARG A 8 -0.66 -12.25 -14.17
C ARG A 8 0.57 -12.79 -13.44
N THR A 9 1.76 -12.37 -13.82
CA THR A 9 3.02 -12.80 -13.19
C THR A 9 3.22 -12.04 -11.88
N THR A 10 2.29 -12.25 -10.96
CA THR A 10 2.47 -11.87 -9.57
C THR A 10 3.51 -12.81 -8.96
N ARG A 11 4.55 -12.25 -8.36
CA ARG A 11 5.57 -13.00 -7.64
C ARG A 11 5.66 -12.50 -6.22
N THR A 12 5.54 -13.42 -5.26
CA THR A 12 5.60 -13.08 -3.84
C THR A 12 6.83 -13.74 -3.21
N TYR A 13 7.53 -12.98 -2.38
CA TYR A 13 8.75 -13.38 -1.70
C TYR A 13 8.56 -13.19 -0.21
N GLY A 14 8.78 -14.26 0.55
CA GLY A 14 8.91 -14.20 2.00
C GLY A 14 10.38 -14.16 2.39
N VAL A 15 10.74 -13.22 3.25
CA VAL A 15 12.04 -13.17 3.93
C VAL A 15 11.85 -13.78 5.31
N TYR A 16 12.77 -14.67 5.69
CA TYR A 16 12.70 -15.41 6.95
C TYR A 16 13.96 -15.13 7.75
N SER A 17 13.79 -14.83 9.03
CA SER A 17 14.90 -14.72 9.96
C SER A 17 14.96 -15.95 10.87
N PRO A 18 16.15 -16.54 11.10
CA PRO A 18 16.34 -17.56 12.12
C PRO A 18 16.44 -16.98 13.55
N ASN A 19 16.55 -15.66 13.70
CA ASN A 19 16.77 -14.96 14.97
C ASN A 19 15.49 -14.30 15.53
N TYR A 20 14.37 -14.40 14.81
CA TYR A 20 13.09 -13.84 15.24
C TYR A 20 12.33 -14.84 16.15
N PHE A 21 12.14 -14.47 17.42
CA PHE A 21 11.54 -15.29 18.48
C PHE A 21 12.19 -16.68 18.66
N GLU A 22 11.58 -17.77 18.14
CA GLU A 22 11.95 -19.17 18.40
C GLU A 22 11.96 -20.06 17.13
N GLY A 23 12.06 -19.49 15.93
CA GLY A 23 12.12 -20.25 14.68
C GLY A 23 12.10 -19.38 13.42
N PRO A 24 12.15 -19.98 12.21
CA PRO A 24 12.12 -19.23 10.96
C PRO A 24 10.73 -18.62 10.74
N ILE A 25 10.51 -17.43 11.28
CA ILE A 25 9.30 -16.63 11.07
C ILE A 25 9.52 -15.74 9.86
N ASN A 26 8.44 -15.52 9.11
CA ASN A 26 8.44 -14.57 8.01
C ASN A 26 8.43 -13.15 8.59
N ILE A 27 9.50 -12.40 8.36
CA ILE A 27 9.66 -11.02 8.84
C ILE A 27 9.19 -10.00 7.79
N ASP A 28 9.34 -10.32 6.50
CA ASP A 28 8.87 -9.48 5.41
C ASP A 28 8.20 -10.30 4.33
N LEU A 29 7.12 -9.76 3.77
CA LEU A 29 6.39 -10.38 2.68
C LEU A 29 6.15 -9.34 1.58
N VAL A 30 6.76 -9.57 0.42
CA VAL A 30 6.75 -8.63 -0.71
C VAL A 30 6.24 -9.29 -1.98
N GLY A 31 5.19 -8.72 -2.56
CA GLY A 31 4.63 -9.08 -3.85
C GLY A 31 5.05 -8.11 -4.96
N PHE A 32 5.26 -8.62 -6.16
CA PHE A 32 5.55 -7.82 -7.35
C PHE A 32 4.51 -8.09 -8.42
N TYR A 33 3.89 -7.03 -8.93
CA TYR A 33 3.05 -7.01 -10.11
C TYR A 33 3.82 -6.37 -11.26
N LEU A 34 4.60 -7.19 -11.98
CA LEU A 34 5.60 -6.69 -12.94
C LEU A 34 5.03 -5.86 -14.10
N PRO A 35 3.88 -6.21 -14.72
CA PRO A 35 3.35 -5.42 -15.84
C PRO A 35 3.01 -3.97 -15.46
N THR A 36 2.53 -3.76 -14.23
CA THR A 36 2.17 -2.44 -13.70
C THR A 36 3.30 -1.81 -12.86
N LYS A 37 4.38 -2.56 -12.64
CA LYS A 37 5.51 -2.20 -11.76
C LYS A 37 5.06 -1.77 -10.36
N VAL A 38 4.14 -2.51 -9.78
CA VAL A 38 3.68 -2.30 -8.39
C VAL A 38 4.40 -3.28 -7.48
N ALA A 39 4.96 -2.78 -6.38
CA ALA A 39 5.43 -3.62 -5.28
C ALA A 39 4.43 -3.53 -4.14
N GLN A 40 3.94 -4.67 -3.65
CA GLN A 40 3.06 -4.76 -2.50
C GLN A 40 3.85 -5.30 -1.30
N ILE A 41 3.99 -4.49 -0.28
CA ILE A 41 4.53 -4.84 1.03
C ILE A 41 3.35 -5.28 1.88
N TYR A 42 3.23 -6.59 2.11
CA TYR A 42 2.20 -7.16 2.97
C TYR A 42 2.60 -7.06 4.45
N THR A 43 3.88 -7.26 4.72
CA THR A 43 4.51 -7.23 6.05
C THR A 43 5.93 -6.71 5.89
N ALA A 44 6.39 -5.89 6.83
CA ALA A 44 7.75 -5.35 6.86
C ALA A 44 8.20 -5.18 8.32
N ASP A 45 8.51 -6.29 8.98
CA ASP A 45 8.78 -6.36 10.42
C ASP A 45 10.28 -6.62 10.68
N ASN A 46 11.13 -6.41 9.67
CA ASN A 46 12.59 -6.53 9.78
C ASN A 46 13.18 -5.66 10.90
N ASP A 47 12.55 -4.53 11.24
CA ASP A 47 13.03 -3.64 12.30
C ASP A 47 12.76 -4.20 13.71
N ASP A 48 11.79 -5.10 13.86
CA ASP A 48 11.47 -5.77 15.13
C ASP A 48 12.44 -6.90 15.46
N GLU A 49 13.21 -7.38 14.47
CA GLU A 49 14.22 -8.42 14.68
C GLU A 49 15.34 -7.91 15.60
N PRO A 50 15.74 -8.68 16.63
CA PRO A 50 16.84 -8.29 17.51
C PRO A 50 18.10 -7.89 16.74
N GLU A 51 18.73 -6.79 17.14
CA GLU A 51 19.89 -6.26 16.44
C GLU A 51 21.04 -7.28 16.38
N HIS A 52 21.51 -7.57 15.18
CA HIS A 52 22.71 -8.37 14.93
C HIS A 52 23.42 -7.90 13.66
N GLY A 53 24.72 -8.19 13.56
CA GLY A 53 25.59 -7.61 12.51
C GLY A 53 25.16 -7.92 11.08
N ASP A 54 24.44 -9.02 10.85
CA ASP A 54 24.00 -9.46 9.54
C ASP A 54 22.50 -9.20 9.24
N ARG A 55 21.83 -8.32 10.00
CA ARG A 55 20.40 -8.05 9.81
C ARG A 55 20.20 -7.16 8.58
N PRO A 56 19.59 -7.65 7.49
CA PRO A 56 19.37 -6.81 6.33
C PRO A 56 18.30 -5.75 6.64
N SER A 57 18.54 -4.53 6.22
CA SER A 57 17.55 -3.45 6.22
C SER A 57 16.45 -3.71 5.19
N LEU A 58 15.30 -3.06 5.35
CA LEU A 58 14.22 -3.11 4.35
C LEU A 58 14.69 -2.62 2.98
N GLU A 59 15.60 -1.63 2.93
CA GLU A 59 16.22 -1.15 1.69
C GLU A 59 17.01 -2.25 0.98
N GLU A 60 17.85 -2.98 1.70
CA GLU A 60 18.66 -4.08 1.16
C GLU A 60 17.77 -5.23 0.67
N ILE A 61 16.75 -5.60 1.44
CA ILE A 61 15.77 -6.62 1.07
C ILE A 61 15.05 -6.20 -0.21
N TYR A 62 14.47 -5.00 -0.23
CA TYR A 62 13.66 -4.52 -1.35
C TYR A 62 14.51 -4.41 -2.63
N SER A 63 15.72 -3.86 -2.52
CA SER A 63 16.63 -3.70 -3.65
C SER A 63 17.05 -5.05 -4.23
N ALA A 64 17.43 -6.02 -3.39
CA ALA A 64 17.77 -7.38 -3.83
C ALA A 64 16.58 -8.08 -4.54
N LEU A 65 15.36 -7.88 -4.03
CA LEU A 65 14.16 -8.44 -4.66
C LEU A 65 13.84 -7.77 -6.01
N CYS A 66 14.02 -6.45 -6.13
CA CYS A 66 13.88 -5.73 -7.39
C CYS A 66 14.89 -6.21 -8.43
N GLU A 67 16.16 -6.34 -8.05
CA GLU A 67 17.23 -6.83 -8.93
C GLU A 67 16.94 -8.24 -9.44
N LYS A 68 16.41 -9.11 -8.57
CA LYS A 68 15.95 -10.46 -8.94
C LYS A 68 14.82 -10.44 -9.99
N GLN A 69 14.05 -9.37 -10.06
CA GLN A 69 13.02 -9.17 -11.10
C GLN A 69 13.55 -8.44 -12.34
N GLY A 70 14.82 -8.00 -12.35
CA GLY A 70 15.39 -7.20 -13.43
C GLY A 70 15.00 -5.73 -13.39
N PHE A 71 14.62 -5.22 -12.21
CA PHE A 71 14.29 -3.81 -11.97
C PHE A 71 15.25 -3.21 -10.94
N THR A 72 15.39 -1.88 -10.97
CA THR A 72 15.93 -1.14 -9.82
C THR A 72 14.78 -0.78 -8.88
N SER A 73 15.07 -0.47 -7.61
CA SER A 73 14.07 0.00 -6.64
C SER A 73 13.28 1.20 -7.17
N ASP A 74 13.99 2.18 -7.74
CA ASP A 74 13.41 3.33 -8.45
C ASP A 74 12.73 2.99 -9.77
N GLY A 75 12.92 1.80 -10.32
CA GLY A 75 12.24 1.34 -11.53
C GLY A 75 10.75 1.03 -11.28
N MET A 76 10.36 0.86 -10.02
CA MET A 76 8.99 0.58 -9.61
C MET A 76 8.14 1.86 -9.60
N ASN A 77 6.88 1.70 -10.00
CA ASN A 77 5.94 2.81 -10.08
C ASN A 77 5.38 3.10 -8.69
N TRP A 78 4.78 2.11 -8.02
CA TRP A 78 4.04 2.32 -6.78
C TRP A 78 4.41 1.25 -5.73
N PRO A 79 5.00 1.64 -4.60
CA PRO A 79 4.93 0.84 -3.39
C PRO A 79 3.52 0.94 -2.79
N LYS A 80 2.96 -0.22 -2.50
CA LYS A 80 1.69 -0.47 -1.85
C LYS A 80 1.97 -1.11 -0.51
N PHE A 81 1.31 -0.67 0.56
CA PHE A 81 1.33 -1.35 1.84
C PHE A 81 -0.07 -1.81 2.20
N ASP A 82 -0.17 -3.02 2.75
CA ASP A 82 -1.40 -3.44 3.41
C ASP A 82 -1.52 -2.75 4.76
N VAL A 83 -2.76 -2.39 5.11
CA VAL A 83 -3.09 -1.68 6.34
C VAL A 83 -3.75 -2.69 7.27
N GLN A 84 -3.13 -2.97 8.42
CA GLN A 84 -3.65 -3.93 9.38
C GLN A 84 -4.46 -3.16 10.43
N THR A 85 -5.77 -3.39 10.58
CA THR A 85 -6.66 -2.55 11.41
C THR A 85 -6.34 -2.49 12.93
N ASN A 86 -5.25 -3.11 13.38
CA ASN A 86 -4.85 -3.28 14.76
C ASN A 86 -3.91 -2.17 15.29
N SER A 87 -3.17 -1.45 14.44
CA SER A 87 -2.28 -0.36 14.89
C SER A 87 -2.98 1.00 14.91
N GLU A 88 -2.48 1.95 15.71
CA GLU A 88 -2.99 3.33 15.69
C GLU A 88 -2.75 4.00 14.35
N ASP A 89 -1.59 3.76 13.73
CA ASP A 89 -1.24 4.30 12.41
C ASP A 89 -2.19 3.77 11.33
N ASP A 90 -2.52 2.49 11.35
CA ASP A 90 -3.47 1.89 10.40
C ASP A 90 -4.89 2.46 10.56
N LYS A 91 -5.32 2.72 11.80
CA LYS A 91 -6.58 3.43 12.06
C LYS A 91 -6.54 4.85 11.52
N MET A 92 -5.41 5.55 11.68
CA MET A 92 -5.25 6.88 11.10
C MET A 92 -5.42 6.79 9.58
N VAL A 93 -4.72 5.88 8.89
CA VAL A 93 -4.84 5.68 7.43
C VAL A 93 -6.29 5.45 6.99
N GLY A 94 -7.14 4.86 7.84
CA GLY A 94 -8.57 4.67 7.59
C GLY A 94 -9.46 5.92 7.76
N ASN A 95 -9.04 6.96 8.48
CA ASN A 95 -9.85 8.17 8.74
C ASN A 95 -10.38 8.86 7.47
N PRO A 96 -9.60 9.03 6.38
CA PRO A 96 -10.08 9.60 5.12
C PRO A 96 -11.28 8.86 4.52
N CYS A 97 -11.39 7.55 4.77
CA CYS A 97 -12.49 6.71 4.32
C CYS A 97 -13.78 6.98 5.09
N GLY A 98 -13.68 7.10 6.41
CA GLY A 98 -14.81 7.38 7.31
C GLY A 98 -15.38 8.79 7.11
N ASP A 99 -14.51 9.80 7.02
CA ASP A 99 -14.90 11.21 6.88
C ASP A 99 -15.71 11.49 5.59
N ARG A 100 -15.50 10.67 4.55
CA ARG A 100 -16.14 10.81 3.24
C ARG A 100 -17.36 9.89 3.04
N ASN A 101 -17.74 9.12 4.07
CA ASN A 101 -18.89 8.19 4.08
C ASN A 101 -18.95 7.29 2.81
N LEU A 102 -17.78 6.81 2.39
CA LEU A 102 -17.61 6.11 1.13
C LEU A 102 -18.16 4.67 1.18
N ARG A 103 -18.65 4.17 0.04
CA ARG A 103 -19.23 2.82 -0.07
C ARG A 103 -18.13 1.79 -0.34
N VAL A 104 -18.53 0.51 -0.30
CA VAL A 104 -17.63 -0.64 -0.40
C VAL A 104 -16.77 -0.54 -1.68
N VAL A 105 -15.45 -0.42 -1.50
CA VAL A 105 -14.38 -0.30 -2.51
C VAL A 105 -14.25 1.06 -3.22
N ASP A 106 -14.36 2.15 -2.48
CA ASP A 106 -13.92 3.46 -2.97
C ASP A 106 -12.42 3.71 -2.70
N GLU A 107 -11.80 4.52 -3.55
CA GLU A 107 -10.43 5.00 -3.37
C GLU A 107 -10.43 6.47 -2.99
N VAL A 108 -9.74 6.81 -1.90
CA VAL A 108 -9.44 8.19 -1.56
C VAL A 108 -8.11 8.56 -2.18
N ARG A 109 -8.14 9.61 -3.01
CA ARG A 109 -6.94 10.25 -3.53
C ARG A 109 -6.60 11.46 -2.67
N LEU A 110 -5.35 11.49 -2.18
CA LEU A 110 -4.79 12.65 -1.49
C LEU A 110 -3.65 13.25 -2.32
N VAL A 111 -3.58 14.58 -2.33
CA VAL A 111 -2.54 15.39 -2.97
C VAL A 111 -1.96 16.40 -1.96
N PRO A 112 -0.74 16.93 -2.20
CA PRO A 112 -0.16 17.93 -1.31
C PRO A 112 -1.10 19.12 -1.07
N GLY A 113 -1.34 19.43 0.20
CA GLY A 113 -2.26 20.49 0.63
C GLY A 113 -3.62 19.99 1.12
N ASP A 114 -3.96 18.73 0.87
CA ASP A 114 -5.12 18.11 1.52
C ASP A 114 -4.90 18.06 3.03
N LYS A 115 -5.98 18.30 3.81
CA LYS A 115 -5.94 18.29 5.28
C LYS A 115 -5.33 16.99 5.82
N GLU A 116 -5.55 15.88 5.12
CA GLU A 116 -5.08 14.57 5.55
C GLU A 116 -3.63 14.25 5.16
N TRP A 117 -3.03 15.06 4.28
CA TRP A 117 -1.71 14.79 3.73
C TRP A 117 -0.64 14.72 4.83
N ASP A 118 -0.55 15.76 5.66
CA ASP A 118 0.55 15.92 6.63
C ASP A 118 0.57 14.84 7.71
N TRP A 119 -0.57 14.25 8.05
CA TRP A 119 -0.61 13.18 9.04
C TRP A 119 -0.31 11.82 8.41
N ILE A 120 -0.70 11.57 7.15
CA ILE A 120 -0.28 10.34 6.44
C ILE A 120 1.25 10.30 6.34
N LEU A 121 1.90 11.45 6.11
CA LEU A 121 3.36 11.51 6.06
C LEU A 121 4.04 11.17 7.41
N ARG A 122 3.27 11.04 8.50
CA ARG A 122 3.81 10.67 9.81
C ARG A 122 3.63 9.19 10.14
N THR A 123 2.86 8.45 9.34
CA THR A 123 2.61 7.02 9.60
C THR A 123 3.83 6.18 9.26
N GLU A 124 3.92 5.03 9.91
CA GLU A 124 4.95 4.02 9.69
C GLU A 124 5.06 3.60 8.22
N HIS A 125 3.94 3.50 7.49
CA HIS A 125 3.93 3.15 6.06
C HIS A 125 4.70 4.15 5.21
N TYR A 126 4.57 5.45 5.48
CA TYR A 126 5.34 6.47 4.77
C TYR A 126 6.82 6.40 5.15
N GLN A 127 7.13 6.25 6.45
CA GLN A 127 8.51 6.13 6.93
C GLN A 127 9.22 4.93 6.32
N LYS A 128 8.56 3.76 6.29
CA LYS A 128 9.07 2.54 5.63
C LYS A 128 9.29 2.74 4.14
N MET A 129 8.35 3.37 3.44
CA MET A 129 8.50 3.71 2.02
C MET A 129 9.73 4.57 1.74
N GLN A 130 10.01 5.55 2.60
CA GLN A 130 11.19 6.42 2.47
C GLN A 130 12.51 5.68 2.64
N GLN A 131 12.53 4.50 3.27
CA GLN A 131 13.76 3.72 3.42
C GLN A 131 14.27 3.19 2.08
N PHE A 132 13.39 2.95 1.10
CA PHE A 132 13.77 2.30 -0.16
C PHE A 132 13.36 3.05 -1.44
N MET A 133 12.66 4.17 -1.32
CA MET A 133 12.30 5.04 -2.44
C MET A 133 12.85 6.45 -2.24
N ASN A 134 13.65 6.93 -3.20
CA ASN A 134 14.23 8.27 -3.16
C ASN A 134 13.46 9.29 -4.02
N LYS A 135 12.15 9.10 -4.18
CA LYS A 135 11.30 9.92 -5.04
C LYS A 135 10.29 10.71 -4.23
N PRO A 136 10.03 11.99 -4.58
CA PRO A 136 8.99 12.76 -3.92
C PRO A 136 7.61 12.19 -4.25
N VAL A 137 6.85 11.83 -3.21
CA VAL A 137 5.45 11.42 -3.35
C VAL A 137 4.64 12.61 -3.86
N ARG A 138 3.86 12.38 -4.91
CA ARG A 138 2.98 13.38 -5.53
C ARG A 138 1.51 13.11 -5.28
N GLN A 139 1.18 11.88 -4.93
CA GLN A 139 -0.17 11.45 -4.66
C GLN A 139 -0.16 10.23 -3.75
N ILE A 140 -1.12 10.16 -2.83
CA ILE A 140 -1.40 8.98 -2.02
C ILE A 140 -2.78 8.44 -2.42
N LEU A 141 -2.87 7.13 -2.60
CA LEU A 141 -4.15 6.44 -2.82
C LEU A 141 -4.43 5.54 -1.63
N ILE A 142 -5.58 5.72 -0.99
CA ILE A 142 -6.03 4.88 0.10
C ILE A 142 -7.23 4.11 -0.40
N ARG A 143 -7.11 2.77 -0.42
CA ARG A 143 -8.22 1.91 -0.78
C ARG A 143 -9.05 1.63 0.47
N CYS A 144 -10.30 2.06 0.43
CA CYS A 144 -11.20 1.89 1.54
C CYS A 144 -11.93 0.55 1.45
N LEU A 145 -12.04 -0.13 2.58
CA LEU A 145 -12.90 -1.30 2.76
C LEU A 145 -13.97 -0.92 3.78
N HIS A 146 -15.20 -1.29 3.46
CA HIS A 146 -16.34 -1.01 4.30
C HIS A 146 -16.88 -2.36 4.74
N GLU A 147 -16.73 -2.69 6.02
CA GLU A 147 -17.26 -3.94 6.58
C GLU A 147 -18.46 -3.66 7.47
N LYS A 148 -19.32 -4.67 7.55
CA LYS A 148 -20.50 -4.63 8.41
C LYS A 148 -20.13 -5.24 9.76
N SER A 149 -20.30 -4.49 10.83
CA SER A 149 -20.18 -4.95 12.21
C SER A 149 -21.56 -5.07 12.88
N ASP A 150 -21.63 -5.70 14.04
CA ASP A 150 -22.86 -5.84 14.82
C ASP A 150 -23.41 -4.48 15.30
N THR A 151 -22.55 -3.46 15.39
CA THR A 151 -22.86 -2.09 15.80
C THR A 151 -23.13 -1.16 14.62
N GLY A 152 -22.97 -1.62 13.38
CA GLY A 152 -23.24 -0.84 12.19
C GLY A 152 -22.25 -1.12 11.06
N TYR A 153 -21.76 -0.04 10.47
CA TYR A 153 -20.97 -0.04 9.26
C TYR A 153 -19.68 0.71 9.57
N GLU A 154 -18.54 0.05 9.40
CA GLU A 154 -17.23 0.63 9.70
C GLU A 154 -16.41 0.69 8.41
N SER A 155 -15.79 1.85 8.19
CA SER A 155 -14.90 2.08 7.05
C SER A 155 -13.47 2.09 7.54
N PHE A 156 -12.63 1.26 6.94
CA PHE A 156 -11.20 1.17 7.22
C PHE A 156 -10.41 1.31 5.93
N ALA A 157 -9.13 1.63 6.07
CA ALA A 157 -8.21 1.46 4.96
C ALA A 157 -7.81 -0.02 4.85
N ASN A 158 -7.85 -0.55 3.64
CA ASN A 158 -7.34 -1.87 3.30
C ASN A 158 -5.88 -1.78 2.87
N SER A 159 -5.55 -0.75 2.10
CA SER A 159 -4.19 -0.52 1.63
C SER A 159 -3.92 0.94 1.33
N ILE A 160 -2.65 1.32 1.44
CA ILE A 160 -2.14 2.65 1.08
C ILE A 160 -1.11 2.52 -0.06
N HIS A 161 -1.19 3.39 -1.05
CA HIS A 161 -0.27 3.45 -2.18
C HIS A 161 0.40 4.83 -2.25
N PHE A 162 1.70 4.84 -2.50
CA PHE A 162 2.45 6.07 -2.75
C PHE A 162 2.79 6.17 -4.23
N SER A 163 2.32 7.23 -4.89
CA SER A 163 2.59 7.52 -6.30
C SER A 163 3.52 8.70 -6.45
N PHE A 164 4.51 8.55 -7.35
CA PHE A 164 5.47 9.59 -7.70
C PHE A 164 5.11 10.33 -8.99
N SER A 165 4.12 9.81 -9.73
CA SER A 165 3.56 10.48 -10.90
C SER A 165 2.56 11.55 -10.48
N PRO A 166 2.45 12.67 -11.21
CA PRO A 166 1.37 13.63 -10.98
C PRO A 166 0.01 12.93 -11.16
N PRO A 167 -1.04 13.41 -10.47
CA PRO A 167 -2.38 12.89 -10.68
C PRO A 167 -2.76 13.05 -12.15
N GLU A 168 -3.17 11.96 -12.79
CA GLU A 168 -3.91 12.07 -14.05
C GLU A 168 -5.22 12.78 -13.75
N ASP A 169 -5.58 13.76 -14.60
CA ASP A 169 -6.90 14.39 -14.62
C ASP A 169 -7.94 13.32 -14.96
N THR A 170 -8.33 12.51 -13.98
CA THR A 170 -9.42 11.57 -14.11
C THR A 170 -10.71 12.37 -14.13
N VAL A 171 -11.30 12.50 -15.33
CA VAL A 171 -12.64 13.00 -15.56
C VAL A 171 -13.57 12.40 -14.51
N SER A 172 -14.08 13.25 -13.63
CA SER A 172 -15.08 12.86 -12.64
C SER A 172 -16.29 12.31 -13.39
N TYR A 173 -16.60 11.03 -13.19
CA TYR A 173 -17.89 10.51 -13.60
C TYR A 173 -18.93 11.23 -12.74
N THR A 174 -19.56 12.24 -13.33
CA THR A 174 -20.69 12.94 -12.74
C THR A 174 -21.78 11.92 -12.46
N GLU A 175 -22.14 11.85 -11.18
CA GLU A 175 -23.38 11.36 -10.60
C GLU A 175 -24.48 11.10 -11.66
N ALA A 176 -24.82 9.83 -11.88
CA ALA A 176 -26.04 9.49 -12.60
C ALA A 176 -27.22 9.98 -11.75
N GLY A 177 -27.82 11.09 -12.17
CA GLY A 177 -29.00 11.66 -11.52
C GLY A 177 -30.15 10.64 -11.44
N PRO A 178 -31.06 10.81 -10.47
CA PRO A 178 -32.13 9.85 -10.23
C PRO A 178 -33.04 9.74 -11.47
N LEU A 179 -33.32 8.50 -11.89
CA LEU A 179 -34.41 8.21 -12.82
C LEU A 179 -35.70 8.83 -12.26
N SER A 180 -36.24 9.78 -13.00
CA SER A 180 -37.58 10.30 -12.77
C SER A 180 -38.57 9.34 -13.43
N ASP A 181 -39.43 8.70 -12.61
CA ASP A 181 -40.60 7.96 -13.09
C ASP A 181 -41.55 8.89 -13.84
N GLY A 182 -42.02 8.42 -15.00
CA GLY A 182 -43.10 9.01 -15.78
C GLY A 182 -44.02 7.90 -16.29
#